data_AF-A0A2D6YI34-F1
#
_entry.id   AF-A0A2D6YI34-F1
#
_cell.length_a   1.000
_cell.length_b   1.000
_cell.length_c   1.000
_cell.angle_alpha   90.00
_cell.angle_beta   90.00
_cell.angle_gamma   90.00
#
_symmetry.space_group_name_H-M   'P 1'
#
loop_
_entity.id
_entity.type
_entity.pdbx_description
1 polymer ?
#
loop_
_entity_poly.entity_id
_entity_poly.type
_entity_poly.pdbx_seq_one_letter_code
_entity_poly.pdbx_strand_id
1 'polypeptide(L)' 'MSQNPKKSYLLPEWKEEDYRQMNEWLQRHWITEVEFLIPDLTGIARGKIMPADKLLRIVKIIYFFKGRCLEIA' A
#
# COMPACT_ATOMS: atom_id res chain seq x y z
N MET A 1 -1.56 -35.74 -9.99
CA MET A 1 -2.66 -34.79 -9.77
C MET A 1 -2.06 -33.48 -9.30
N SER A 2 -1.63 -32.65 -10.26
CA SER A 2 -1.06 -31.33 -9.97
C SER A 2 -2.20 -30.40 -9.59
N GLN A 3 -2.35 -30.10 -8.30
CA GLN A 3 -3.25 -29.04 -7.89
C GLN A 3 -2.60 -27.71 -8.26
N ASN A 4 -3.12 -27.08 -9.30
CA ASN A 4 -2.95 -25.65 -9.54
C ASN A 4 -4.14 -24.92 -8.90
N PRO A 5 -3.98 -24.18 -7.79
CA PRO A 5 -5.03 -23.32 -7.31
C PRO A 5 -4.83 -21.93 -7.92
N LYS A 6 -5.62 -21.64 -8.94
CA LYS A 6 -6.04 -20.32 -9.44
C LYS A 6 -5.44 -19.15 -8.64
N LYS A 7 -4.36 -18.53 -9.13
CA LYS A 7 -3.91 -17.24 -8.62
C LYS A 7 -4.90 -16.18 -9.11
N SER A 8 -6.02 -16.07 -8.41
CA SER A 8 -6.98 -14.98 -8.58
C SER A 8 -6.24 -13.67 -8.43
N TYR A 9 -6.71 -12.64 -9.12
CA TYR A 9 -6.29 -11.24 -9.08
C TYR A 9 -6.47 -10.58 -7.68
N LEU A 10 -6.26 -11.33 -6.61
CA LEU A 10 -6.26 -10.87 -5.24
C LEU A 10 -5.04 -9.97 -5.09
N LEU A 11 -5.32 -8.71 -4.73
CA LEU A 11 -4.31 -7.74 -4.35
C LEU A 11 -3.32 -8.41 -3.40
N PRO A 12 -2.00 -8.23 -3.59
CA PRO A 12 -1.01 -8.81 -2.69
C PRO A 12 -1.33 -8.39 -1.26
N GLU A 13 -1.32 -9.37 -0.36
CA GLU A 13 -1.47 -9.12 1.06
C GLU A 13 -0.17 -8.48 1.55
N TRP A 14 -0.25 -7.23 2.00
CA TRP A 14 0.91 -6.51 2.49
C TRP A 14 1.19 -6.93 3.92
N LYS A 15 2.46 -7.21 4.21
CA LYS A 15 2.92 -7.67 5.52
C LYS A 15 3.56 -6.52 6.29
N GLU A 16 3.61 -6.61 7.62
CA GLU A 16 4.32 -5.63 8.45
C GLU A 16 5.81 -5.51 8.05
N GLU A 17 6.38 -6.57 7.49
CA GLU A 17 7.74 -6.58 6.95
C GLU A 17 7.89 -5.65 5.74
N ASP A 18 6.88 -5.54 4.88
CA ASP A 18 6.91 -4.62 3.73
C ASP A 18 6.87 -3.16 4.20
N TYR A 19 6.12 -2.89 5.28
CA TYR A 19 6.08 -1.56 5.91
C TYR A 19 7.46 -1.16 6.46
N ARG A 20 8.15 -2.07 7.16
CA ARG A 20 9.49 -1.82 7.71
C ARG A 20 10.50 -1.55 6.61
N GLN A 21 10.56 -2.43 5.60
CA GLN A 21 11.45 -2.26 4.45
C GLN A 21 11.23 -0.93 3.72
N MET A 22 9.97 -0.53 3.52
CA MET A 22 9.64 0.74 2.87
C MET A 22 10.08 1.94 3.72
N ASN A 23 9.85 1.91 5.04
CA ASN A 23 10.29 2.98 5.93
C ASN A 23 11.82 3.12 5.96
N GLU A 24 12.56 2.01 6.06
CA GLU A 24 14.03 2.03 6.04
C GLU A 24 14.58 2.57 4.72
N TRP A 25 13.98 2.18 3.59
CA TRP A 25 14.37 2.67 2.28
C TRP A 25 14.18 4.19 2.15
N LEU A 26 13.01 4.70 2.57
CA LEU A 26 12.72 6.14 2.55
C LEU A 26 13.73 6.93 3.40
N GLN A 27 14.05 6.43 4.60
CA GLN A 27 15.02 7.07 5.48
C GLN A 27 16.45 7.03 4.92
N ARG A 28 16.87 5.88 4.39
CA ARG A 28 18.21 5.70 3.81
C ARG A 28 18.46 6.65 2.63
N HIS A 29 17.43 6.94 1.86
CA HIS A 29 17.50 7.83 0.70
C HIS A 29 17.10 9.28 1.02
N TRP A 30 16.84 9.62 2.30
CA TRP A 30 16.44 10.96 2.74
C TRP A 30 15.21 11.50 2.00
N ILE A 31 14.26 10.62 1.70
CA ILE A 31 13.06 10.97 0.94
C ILE A 31 12.04 11.60 1.89
N THR A 32 11.88 12.90 1.78
CA THR A 32 10.92 13.70 2.58
C THR A 32 9.54 13.77 1.93
N GLU A 33 9.49 13.75 0.59
CA GLU A 33 8.27 13.84 -0.19
C GLU A 33 8.18 12.72 -1.21
N VAL A 34 6.95 12.28 -1.45
CA VAL A 34 6.60 11.22 -2.39
C VAL A 34 5.45 11.70 -3.27
N GLU A 35 5.56 11.44 -4.57
CA GLU A 35 4.49 11.72 -5.54
C GLU A 35 3.65 10.47 -5.79
N PHE A 36 2.34 10.60 -5.64
CA PHE A 36 1.37 9.56 -5.97
C PHE A 36 0.67 9.88 -7.27
N LEU A 37 0.55 8.86 -8.12
CA LEU A 37 -0.35 8.89 -9.27
C LEU A 37 -1.63 8.18 -8.88
N ILE A 38 -2.71 8.95 -8.74
CA ILE A 38 -4.03 8.39 -8.47
C ILE A 38 -4.90 8.61 -9.71
N PRO A 39 -5.39 7.54 -10.36
CA PRO A 39 -6.32 7.66 -11.45
C PRO A 39 -7.68 8.14 -10.93
N ASP A 40 -8.25 9.16 -11.58
CA ASP A 40 -9.63 9.55 -11.34
C ASP A 40 -10.61 8.61 -12.06
N LEU A 41 -11.92 8.81 -11.84
CA LEU A 41 -12.98 8.00 -12.48
C LEU A 41 -12.98 8.10 -14.01
N THR A 42 -12.33 9.11 -14.57
CA THR A 42 -12.17 9.28 -16.02
C THR A 42 -10.93 8.57 -16.58
N GLY A 43 -10.13 7.95 -15.70
CA GLY A 43 -8.89 7.26 -16.05
C GLY A 43 -7.68 8.19 -16.17
N ILE A 44 -7.82 9.47 -15.82
CA ILE A 44 -6.72 10.43 -15.85
C ILE A 44 -5.97 10.34 -14.53
N ALA A 45 -4.68 9.98 -14.59
CA ALA A 45 -3.80 9.96 -13.43
C ALA A 45 -3.45 11.39 -13.02
N ARG A 46 -3.69 11.74 -11.76
CA ARG A 46 -3.28 13.01 -11.16
C ARG A 46 -2.18 12.78 -10.15
N GLY A 47 -1.11 13.55 -10.30
CA GLY A 47 -0.01 13.62 -9.34
C GLY A 47 -0.46 14.29 -8.05
N LYS A 48 -0.11 13.70 -6.91
CA LYS A 48 -0.26 14.30 -5.59
C LYS A 48 1.02 14.11 -4.80
N ILE A 49 1.69 15.20 -4.49
CA ILE A 49 2.86 15.21 -3.62
C ILE A 49 2.40 15.19 -2.16
N MET A 50 3.05 14.37 -1.34
CA MET A 50 2.75 14.24 0.08
C MET A 50 4.03 13.91 0.87
N PRO A 51 4.14 14.31 2.16
CA PRO A 51 5.22 13.87 3.02
C PRO A 51 5.29 12.34 3.18
N ALA A 52 6.49 11.78 3.18
CA ALA A 52 6.73 10.35 3.29
C ALA A 52 6.14 9.74 4.59
N ASP A 53 6.25 10.43 5.72
CA ASP A 53 5.66 9.99 6.99
C ASP A 53 4.13 9.87 6.93
N LYS A 54 3.50 10.76 6.16
CA LYS A 54 2.05 10.77 5.99
C LYS A 54 1.60 9.60 5.11
N LEU A 55 2.40 9.21 4.11
CA LEU A 55 2.17 7.99 3.34
C LEU A 55 2.15 6.76 4.25
N LEU A 56 3.21 6.58 5.04
CA LEU A 56 3.37 5.42 5.92
C LEU A 56 2.18 5.27 6.87
N ARG A 57 1.71 6.39 7.44
CA ARG A 57 0.53 6.40 8.31
C ARG A 57 -0.76 6.00 7.58
N ILE A 58 -1.00 6.53 6.37
CA ILE A 58 -2.19 6.21 5.57
C ILE A 58 -2.19 4.73 5.19
N VAL A 59 -1.05 4.23 4.73
CA VAL A 59 -0.87 2.83 4.34
C VAL A 59 -1.15 1.91 5.54
N LYS A 60 -0.65 2.25 6.73
CA LYS A 60 -0.93 1.52 7.98
C LYS A 60 -2.41 1.54 8.36
N ILE A 61 -3.10 2.66 8.16
CA ILE A 61 -4.55 2.78 8.39
C ILE A 61 -5.34 1.86 7.46
N ILE A 62 -5.01 1.86 6.16
CA ILE A 62 -5.67 1.00 5.17
C ILE A 62 -5.52 -0.48 5.54
N TYR A 63 -4.33 -0.90 6.01
CA TYR A 63 -4.14 -2.28 6.50
C TYR A 63 -4.89 -2.58 7.79
N PHE A 64 -4.89 -1.65 8.75
CA PHE A 64 -5.64 -1.83 9.99
C PHE A 64 -7.14 -2.01 9.73
N PHE A 65 -7.71 -1.22 8.82
CA PHE A 65 -9.11 -1.38 8.44
C PHE A 65 -9.35 -2.65 7.61
N LYS A 66 -8.43 -3.07 6.73
CA LYS A 66 -8.55 -4.36 6.03
C LYS A 66 -8.51 -5.55 6.98
N GLY A 67 -7.61 -5.55 7.97
CA GLY A 67 -7.48 -6.62 8.96
C GLY A 67 -8.68 -6.70 9.89
N ARG A 68 -9.24 -5.55 10.29
CA ARG A 68 -10.39 -5.51 11.22
C ARG A 68 -11.76 -5.60 10.54
N CYS A 69 -11.91 -5.20 9.27
CA CYS A 69 -13.18 -5.38 8.56
C CYS A 69 -13.51 -6.85 8.27
N LEU A 70 -12.50 -7.72 8.19
CA LEU A 70 -12.73 -9.16 7.99
C LEU A 70 -13.16 -9.91 9.25
N GLU A 71 -13.04 -9.31 10.45
CA GLU A 71 -13.47 -9.92 11.72
C GLU A 71 -14.90 -9.51 12.15
N ILE A 72 -15.57 -8.64 11.38
CA ILE A 72 -16.95 -8.16 11.68
C ILE A 72 -17.99 -8.64 10.65
N ALA A 73 -17.69 -9.71 9.90
CA ALA A 73 -18.61 -10.35 8.98
C ALA A 73 -18.84 -11.82 9.35
#